data_AF-A0A7V9RUB7-F1
#
_entry.id   AF-A0A7V9RUB7-F1
#
_cell.length_a   1.000
_cell.length_b   1.000
_cell.length_c   1.000
_cell.angle_alpha   90.00
_cell.angle_beta   90.00
_cell.angle_gamma   90.00
#
_symmetry.space_group_name_H-M   'P 1'
#
loop_
_entity.id
_entity.type
_entity.pdbx_description
1 polymer ?
#
loop_
_entity_poly.entity_id
_entity_poly.type
_entity_poly.pdbx_seq_one_letter_code
_entity_poly.pdbx_strand_id
1 'polypeptide(L)'
;SSYGLSLQDAEAKDFEFGFDYHGDLVLKKAPSYLVKINDEKSLSALVRHLIQPVAAQSIERPALPAGKFINFDLGYLFNFSVKQHIRFSLQPFAITQKNKTSFEKITLSKKENLAYLKSLADENYLLFEQLTDEEMQKHLIQKGYTGLSMYSAWQQQMNDKAIETLREYYHSKLKQLWPFLLEQENVYMLPVEKTFSIKNVQTLQWGATHPSLSFKVIRDEKFITVQLIFTIENESFSVATTPGISYLFIISNNKYYLLENYAHIKLLQQFEYGMLKFPVAHQFDIMRKVVLPLQQQYPVDIDAQLKFESRKAEAVPQVMVSEYMNQYLMLMPQFVYDGHTVDYDEEPDITIKNDDGFYLIERDKEVEKKFYERLRYLHPSFSKQLQNSFYYLLLLM
;
A
#
# COMPACT_ATOMS: atom_id res chain seq x y z
N SER A 1 -20.31 -44.02 -10.73
CA SER A 1 -20.02 -43.22 -9.52
C SER A 1 -20.86 -41.94 -9.57
N SER A 2 -21.13 -41.26 -8.44
CA SER A 2 -21.86 -39.96 -8.41
C SER A 2 -21.16 -38.80 -9.15
N TYR A 3 -19.92 -39.05 -9.59
CA TYR A 3 -19.07 -38.14 -10.35
C TYR A 3 -18.96 -38.55 -11.83
N GLY A 4 -19.64 -39.61 -12.27
CA GLY A 4 -19.59 -40.07 -13.66
C GLY A 4 -18.27 -40.74 -14.08
N LEU A 5 -17.31 -40.89 -13.17
CA LEU A 5 -15.99 -41.46 -13.43
C LEU A 5 -15.93 -42.99 -13.26
N SER A 6 -15.03 -43.59 -14.03
CA SER A 6 -14.50 -44.95 -13.94
C SER A 6 -13.13 -44.96 -13.26
N LEU A 7 -12.61 -46.16 -12.92
CA LEU A 7 -11.29 -46.31 -12.30
C LEU A 7 -10.13 -46.10 -13.27
N GLN A 8 -10.42 -46.06 -14.58
CA GLN A 8 -9.42 -45.88 -15.63
C GLN A 8 -9.21 -44.40 -15.98
N ASP A 9 -10.09 -43.52 -15.53
CA ASP A 9 -10.00 -42.09 -15.81
C ASP A 9 -8.84 -41.45 -15.04
N ALA A 10 -8.16 -40.50 -15.66
CA ALA A 10 -6.98 -39.86 -15.07
C ALA A 10 -7.32 -39.15 -13.76
N GLU A 11 -8.51 -38.54 -13.71
CA GLU A 11 -9.08 -37.79 -12.59
C GLU A 11 -9.45 -38.69 -11.40
N ALA A 12 -9.56 -40.01 -11.59
CA ALA A 12 -9.79 -40.95 -10.50
C ALA A 12 -8.59 -41.02 -9.54
N LYS A 13 -7.39 -40.67 -10.00
CA LYS A 13 -6.15 -40.66 -9.19
C LYS A 13 -6.12 -39.56 -8.13
N ASP A 14 -6.95 -38.53 -8.29
CA ASP A 14 -6.98 -37.36 -7.40
C ASP A 14 -7.94 -37.54 -6.21
N PHE A 15 -8.61 -38.70 -6.12
CA PHE A 15 -9.41 -39.08 -4.96
C PHE A 15 -8.52 -39.69 -3.87
N GLU A 16 -8.60 -39.15 -2.65
CA GLU A 16 -7.91 -39.70 -1.49
C GLU A 16 -8.88 -40.55 -0.66
N PHE A 17 -8.58 -41.84 -0.54
CA PHE A 17 -9.32 -42.76 0.32
C PHE A 17 -8.54 -43.02 1.62
N GLY A 18 -9.25 -43.28 2.69
CA GLY A 18 -8.68 -43.72 3.96
C GLY A 18 -9.62 -44.63 4.72
N PHE A 19 -9.23 -45.01 5.92
CA PHE A 19 -10.07 -45.78 6.82
C PHE A 19 -10.58 -44.89 7.94
N ASP A 20 -11.83 -45.10 8.36
CA ASP A 20 -12.36 -44.45 9.56
C ASP A 20 -11.92 -45.18 10.85
N TYR A 21 -12.39 -44.70 12.00
CA TYR A 21 -12.06 -45.28 13.31
C TYR A 21 -12.61 -46.70 13.51
N HIS A 22 -13.56 -47.14 12.68
CA HIS A 22 -14.15 -48.48 12.70
C HIS A 22 -13.50 -49.42 11.66
N GLY A 23 -12.58 -48.91 10.85
CA GLY A 23 -11.85 -49.68 9.83
C GLY A 23 -12.56 -49.74 8.48
N ASP A 24 -13.65 -48.99 8.30
CA ASP A 24 -14.38 -48.93 7.04
C ASP A 24 -13.69 -47.99 6.04
N LEU A 25 -13.68 -48.36 4.76
CA LEU A 25 -13.10 -47.55 3.69
C LEU A 25 -13.99 -46.32 3.43
N VAL A 26 -13.43 -45.13 3.64
CA VAL A 26 -14.11 -43.85 3.45
C VAL A 26 -13.34 -42.94 2.49
N LEU A 27 -14.07 -42.12 1.74
CA LEU A 27 -13.49 -41.07 0.92
C LEU A 27 -13.07 -39.90 1.82
N LYS A 28 -11.76 -39.62 1.94
CA LYS A 28 -11.23 -38.51 2.73
C LYS A 28 -11.31 -37.18 1.99
N LYS A 29 -11.02 -37.19 0.68
CA LYS A 29 -10.99 -35.96 -0.12
C LYS A 29 -11.35 -36.24 -1.56
N ALA A 30 -12.28 -35.45 -2.09
CA ALA A 30 -12.59 -35.40 -3.51
C ALA A 30 -11.94 -34.15 -4.14
N PRO A 31 -11.54 -34.21 -5.42
CA PRO A 31 -11.05 -33.03 -6.14
C PRO A 31 -12.12 -31.95 -6.24
N SER A 32 -11.74 -30.69 -5.97
CA SER A 32 -12.68 -29.55 -5.92
C SER A 32 -13.28 -29.17 -7.26
N TYR A 33 -12.63 -29.53 -8.37
CA TYR A 33 -13.12 -29.28 -9.73
C TYR A 33 -14.14 -30.31 -10.22
N LEU A 34 -14.33 -31.42 -9.49
CA LEU A 34 -15.34 -32.42 -9.82
C LEU A 34 -16.64 -32.12 -9.09
N VAL A 35 -17.70 -31.89 -9.87
CA VAL A 35 -19.05 -31.62 -9.36
C VAL A 35 -19.86 -32.90 -9.37
N LYS A 36 -20.49 -33.26 -8.24
CA LYS A 36 -21.41 -34.40 -8.15
C LYS A 36 -22.68 -34.09 -8.95
N ILE A 37 -23.09 -34.99 -9.85
CA ILE A 37 -24.27 -34.80 -10.73
C ILE A 37 -25.57 -35.27 -10.05
N ASN A 38 -25.49 -35.93 -8.90
CA ASN A 38 -26.65 -36.59 -8.28
C ASN A 38 -27.67 -35.65 -7.59
N ASP A 39 -27.50 -34.33 -7.65
CA ASP A 39 -28.44 -33.37 -7.06
C ASP A 39 -28.76 -32.22 -8.02
N GLU A 40 -29.93 -32.32 -8.64
CA GLU A 40 -30.48 -31.34 -9.59
C GLU A 40 -30.62 -29.93 -8.95
N LYS A 41 -30.81 -29.86 -7.61
CA LYS A 41 -30.84 -28.59 -6.88
C LYS A 41 -29.46 -27.93 -6.79
N SER A 42 -28.41 -28.72 -6.61
CA SER A 42 -27.02 -28.22 -6.52
C SER A 42 -26.53 -27.67 -7.86
N LEU A 43 -26.86 -28.34 -8.98
CA LEU A 43 -26.55 -27.83 -10.32
C LEU A 43 -27.34 -26.55 -10.65
N SER A 44 -28.63 -26.50 -10.28
CA SER A 44 -29.46 -25.31 -10.46
C SER A 44 -28.95 -24.11 -9.64
N ALA A 45 -28.46 -24.35 -8.42
CA ALA A 45 -27.84 -23.32 -7.58
C ALA A 45 -26.50 -22.83 -8.17
N LEU A 46 -25.67 -23.74 -8.67
CA LEU A 46 -24.42 -23.41 -9.35
C LEU A 46 -24.67 -22.56 -10.59
N VAL A 47 -25.63 -22.95 -11.44
CA VAL A 47 -26.01 -22.20 -12.65
C VAL A 47 -26.52 -20.80 -12.29
N ARG A 48 -27.30 -20.64 -11.20
CA ARG A 48 -27.72 -19.31 -10.70
C ARG A 48 -26.55 -18.44 -10.23
N HIS A 49 -25.48 -19.04 -9.71
CA HIS A 49 -24.28 -18.30 -9.32
C HIS A 49 -23.38 -17.95 -10.50
N LEU A 50 -23.25 -18.84 -11.48
CA LEU A 50 -22.43 -18.64 -12.67
C LEU A 50 -23.08 -17.71 -13.70
N ILE A 51 -24.41 -17.73 -13.79
CA ILE A 51 -25.22 -16.91 -14.69
C ILE A 51 -26.02 -15.89 -13.85
N GLN A 52 -25.35 -15.17 -12.96
CA GLN A 52 -25.90 -13.87 -12.59
C GLN A 52 -25.75 -12.99 -13.83
N PRO A 53 -26.83 -12.58 -14.52
CA PRO A 53 -26.71 -11.43 -15.39
C PRO A 53 -26.15 -10.32 -14.50
N VAL A 54 -25.04 -9.71 -14.91
CA VAL A 54 -24.66 -8.39 -14.41
C VAL A 54 -25.77 -7.46 -14.89
N ALA A 55 -26.93 -7.52 -14.24
CA ALA A 55 -27.87 -6.44 -14.28
C ALA A 55 -27.03 -5.25 -13.84
N ALA A 56 -26.86 -4.28 -14.74
CA ALA A 56 -26.24 -3.01 -14.38
C ALA A 56 -26.95 -2.56 -13.11
N GLN A 57 -26.25 -2.62 -11.98
CA GLN A 57 -26.79 -2.10 -10.73
C GLN A 57 -27.00 -0.63 -11.02
N SER A 58 -28.26 -0.25 -11.27
CA SER A 58 -28.60 1.14 -11.51
C SER A 58 -28.25 1.90 -10.25
N ILE A 59 -27.24 2.75 -10.34
CA ILE A 59 -26.82 3.58 -9.21
C ILE A 59 -27.97 4.54 -8.92
N GLU A 60 -28.51 4.47 -7.70
CA GLU A 60 -29.58 5.36 -7.29
C GLU A 60 -29.01 6.77 -7.05
N ARG A 61 -29.37 7.73 -7.91
CA ARG A 61 -28.86 9.11 -7.85
C ARG A 61 -29.95 10.05 -7.28
N PRO A 62 -29.64 10.91 -6.28
CA PRO A 62 -30.62 11.80 -5.65
C PRO A 62 -31.40 12.67 -6.66
N ALA A 63 -32.70 12.87 -6.47
CA ALA A 63 -33.48 13.77 -7.33
C ALA A 63 -33.00 15.23 -7.24
N LEU A 64 -33.12 15.98 -8.34
CA LEU A 64 -32.89 17.43 -8.28
C LEU A 64 -33.99 18.08 -7.43
N PRO A 65 -33.68 19.13 -6.65
CA PRO A 65 -34.71 19.87 -5.92
C PRO A 65 -35.80 20.42 -6.87
N ALA A 66 -37.04 20.51 -6.39
CA ALA A 66 -38.15 21.00 -7.20
C ALA A 66 -37.85 22.40 -7.79
N GLY A 67 -38.04 22.55 -9.11
CA GLY A 67 -37.78 23.79 -9.84
C GLY A 67 -36.31 24.07 -10.16
N LYS A 68 -35.37 23.16 -9.84
CA LYS A 68 -33.97 23.24 -10.27
C LYS A 68 -33.75 22.37 -11.51
N PHE A 69 -32.96 22.89 -12.45
CA PHE A 69 -32.57 22.21 -13.67
C PHE A 69 -31.06 22.35 -13.88
N ILE A 70 -30.44 21.38 -14.53
CA ILE A 70 -29.04 21.47 -14.94
C ILE A 70 -29.01 22.27 -16.24
N ASN A 71 -28.53 23.51 -16.16
CA ASN A 71 -28.42 24.46 -17.28
C ASN A 71 -27.07 25.18 -17.28
N PHE A 72 -26.04 24.47 -16.82
CA PHE A 72 -24.68 24.94 -16.64
C PHE A 72 -23.71 23.86 -17.10
N ASP A 73 -22.51 24.27 -17.47
CA ASP A 73 -21.40 23.36 -17.69
C ASP A 73 -20.78 23.00 -16.35
N LEU A 74 -20.38 21.74 -16.21
CA LEU A 74 -19.68 21.29 -15.02
C LEU A 74 -18.20 21.60 -15.16
N GLY A 75 -17.60 22.09 -14.07
CA GLY A 75 -16.15 22.11 -13.93
C GLY A 75 -15.71 21.68 -12.56
N TYR A 76 -14.39 21.68 -12.34
CA TYR A 76 -13.75 21.12 -11.17
C TYR A 76 -12.79 22.13 -10.56
N LEU A 77 -13.04 22.49 -9.31
CA LEU A 77 -12.27 23.47 -8.56
C LEU A 77 -11.42 22.77 -7.50
N PHE A 78 -10.11 22.93 -7.61
CA PHE A 78 -9.15 22.61 -6.55
C PHE A 78 -8.93 23.84 -5.68
N ASN A 79 -9.57 23.85 -4.52
CA ASN A 79 -9.50 24.97 -3.60
C ASN A 79 -8.35 24.76 -2.60
N PHE A 80 -7.21 25.41 -2.82
CA PHE A 80 -6.04 25.37 -1.95
C PHE A 80 -6.10 26.40 -0.81
N SER A 81 -7.14 27.25 -0.76
CA SER A 81 -7.31 28.22 0.33
C SER A 81 -7.95 27.62 1.59
N VAL A 82 -8.43 26.37 1.56
CA VAL A 82 -9.03 25.74 2.74
C VAL A 82 -7.96 25.19 3.68
N LYS A 83 -8.13 25.44 4.98
CA LYS A 83 -7.26 24.91 6.05
C LYS A 83 -7.73 23.54 6.57
N GLN A 84 -8.41 22.76 5.74
CA GLN A 84 -8.91 21.44 6.11
C GLN A 84 -7.76 20.42 6.19
N HIS A 85 -8.04 19.25 6.75
CA HIS A 85 -7.03 18.20 6.98
C HIS A 85 -6.32 17.72 5.71
N ILE A 86 -7.02 17.72 4.57
CA ILE A 86 -6.48 17.37 3.24
C ILE A 86 -5.63 18.50 2.61
N ARG A 87 -5.62 19.70 3.22
CA ARG A 87 -4.92 20.92 2.75
C ARG A 87 -5.43 21.53 1.43
N PHE A 88 -6.43 20.91 0.80
CA PHE A 88 -7.24 21.48 -0.27
C PHE A 88 -8.61 20.79 -0.29
N SER A 89 -9.53 21.27 -1.11
CA SER A 89 -10.76 20.55 -1.45
C SER A 89 -10.98 20.49 -2.95
N LEU A 90 -11.30 19.30 -3.47
CA LEU A 90 -11.86 19.11 -4.81
C LEU A 90 -13.37 19.31 -4.75
N GLN A 91 -13.89 20.27 -5.52
CA GLN A 91 -15.31 20.57 -5.58
C GLN A 91 -15.75 20.73 -7.03
N PRO A 92 -16.81 20.03 -7.47
CA PRO A 92 -17.49 20.40 -8.68
C PRO A 92 -18.08 21.81 -8.54
N PHE A 93 -18.18 22.53 -9.65
CA PHE A 93 -18.86 23.82 -9.68
C PHE A 93 -19.57 24.04 -11.01
N ALA A 94 -20.65 24.82 -10.96
CA ALA A 94 -21.46 25.17 -12.12
C ALA A 94 -20.87 26.41 -12.81
N ILE A 95 -20.67 26.29 -14.12
CA ILE A 95 -20.23 27.36 -15.01
C ILE A 95 -21.41 27.76 -15.87
N THR A 96 -21.85 29.01 -15.76
CA THR A 96 -22.94 29.53 -16.60
C THR A 96 -22.44 30.65 -17.48
N GLN A 97 -22.68 30.52 -18.78
CA GLN A 97 -22.40 31.56 -19.77
C GLN A 97 -23.71 32.13 -20.28
N LYS A 98 -24.10 33.31 -19.76
CA LYS A 98 -25.20 34.12 -20.32
C LYS A 98 -24.64 35.38 -20.97
N ASN A 99 -24.38 36.42 -20.16
CA ASN A 99 -23.73 37.67 -20.58
C ASN A 99 -22.32 37.84 -19.98
N LYS A 100 -22.07 37.22 -18.83
CA LYS A 100 -20.78 37.11 -18.15
C LYS A 100 -20.69 35.69 -17.59
N THR A 101 -19.49 35.12 -17.57
CA THR A 101 -19.23 33.83 -16.92
C THR A 101 -19.45 33.96 -15.43
N SER A 102 -20.28 33.08 -14.85
CA SER A 102 -20.46 32.96 -13.41
C SER A 102 -20.08 31.57 -12.91
N PHE A 103 -19.50 31.51 -11.72
CA PHE A 103 -19.14 30.27 -11.04
C PHE A 103 -19.96 30.10 -9.75
N GLU A 104 -20.63 28.96 -9.62
CA GLU A 104 -21.38 28.59 -8.40
C GLU A 104 -20.87 27.25 -7.85
N LYS A 105 -20.44 27.22 -6.59
CA LYS A 105 -19.88 26.01 -5.97
C LYS A 105 -20.97 24.96 -5.75
N ILE A 106 -20.66 23.71 -6.08
CA ILE A 106 -21.46 22.53 -5.72
C ILE A 106 -20.72 21.84 -4.57
N THR A 107 -21.15 22.05 -3.32
CA THR A 107 -20.46 21.48 -2.16
C THR A 107 -20.76 19.99 -1.99
N LEU A 108 -19.73 19.16 -1.87
CA LEU A 108 -19.84 17.73 -1.59
C LEU A 108 -20.17 17.41 -0.12
N SER A 109 -20.22 18.42 0.75
CA SER A 109 -20.66 18.24 2.14
C SER A 109 -22.15 17.89 2.28
N LYS A 110 -22.93 18.09 1.20
CA LYS A 110 -24.38 17.85 1.17
C LYS A 110 -24.70 16.80 0.11
N LYS A 111 -25.22 15.65 0.52
CA LYS A 111 -25.52 14.54 -0.40
C LYS A 111 -26.52 14.93 -1.49
N GLU A 112 -27.43 15.86 -1.21
CA GLU A 112 -28.41 16.38 -2.17
C GLU A 112 -27.73 17.06 -3.36
N ASN A 113 -26.53 17.60 -3.18
CA ASN A 113 -25.79 18.24 -4.27
C ASN A 113 -25.22 17.24 -5.28
N LEU A 114 -25.14 15.95 -4.94
CA LEU A 114 -24.80 14.91 -5.92
C LEU A 114 -25.83 14.84 -7.05
N ALA A 115 -27.06 15.32 -6.83
CA ALA A 115 -28.07 15.42 -7.88
C ALA A 115 -27.62 16.27 -9.09
N TYR A 116 -26.69 17.21 -8.88
CA TYR A 116 -26.12 18.05 -9.93
C TYR A 116 -25.02 17.35 -10.75
N LEU A 117 -24.54 16.19 -10.29
CA LEU A 117 -23.49 15.41 -10.95
C LEU A 117 -24.06 14.24 -11.79
N LYS A 118 -25.37 14.26 -12.04
CA LYS A 118 -26.08 13.19 -12.77
C LYS A 118 -25.65 12.97 -14.20
N SER A 119 -24.92 13.90 -14.81
CA SER A 119 -24.36 13.74 -16.15
C SER A 119 -23.09 12.89 -16.16
N LEU A 120 -22.45 12.67 -15.01
CA LEU A 120 -21.23 11.88 -14.93
C LEU A 120 -21.50 10.40 -15.21
N ALA A 121 -20.50 9.74 -15.81
CA ALA A 121 -20.44 8.29 -15.85
C ALA A 121 -20.50 7.70 -14.42
N ASP A 122 -21.07 6.51 -14.30
CA ASP A 122 -21.31 5.82 -13.02
C ASP A 122 -20.04 5.75 -12.15
N GLU A 123 -18.91 5.37 -12.74
CA GLU A 123 -17.62 5.27 -12.05
C GLU A 123 -17.19 6.61 -11.42
N ASN A 124 -17.20 7.69 -12.19
CA ASN A 124 -16.78 9.02 -11.71
C ASN A 124 -17.77 9.58 -10.70
N TYR A 125 -19.07 9.35 -10.91
CA TYR A 125 -20.11 9.74 -9.95
C TYR A 125 -19.86 9.08 -8.58
N LEU A 126 -19.60 7.78 -8.55
CA LEU A 126 -19.31 7.04 -7.32
C LEU A 126 -18.04 7.56 -6.62
N LEU A 127 -17.01 7.92 -7.38
CA LEU A 127 -15.79 8.52 -6.82
C LEU A 127 -16.07 9.87 -6.15
N PHE A 128 -16.92 10.72 -6.75
CA PHE A 128 -17.34 11.97 -6.12
C PHE A 128 -18.22 11.74 -4.89
N GLU A 129 -19.13 10.76 -4.91
CA GLU A 129 -19.91 10.36 -3.73
C GLU A 129 -19.00 9.88 -2.59
N GLN A 130 -17.97 9.11 -2.91
CA GLN A 130 -16.98 8.61 -1.94
C GLN A 130 -16.09 9.72 -1.34
N LEU A 131 -16.03 10.89 -1.98
CA LEU A 131 -15.34 12.09 -1.51
C LEU A 131 -16.25 13.04 -0.70
N THR A 132 -17.52 12.67 -0.47
CA THR A 132 -18.42 13.43 0.41
C THR A 132 -18.01 13.32 1.88
N ASP A 133 -18.39 14.31 2.69
CA ASP A 133 -18.08 14.32 4.13
C ASP A 133 -18.68 13.08 4.86
N GLU A 134 -19.86 12.63 4.43
CA GLU A 134 -20.53 11.44 5.00
C GLU A 134 -19.75 10.15 4.71
N GLU A 135 -19.39 9.91 3.45
CA GLU A 135 -18.65 8.68 3.08
C GLU A 135 -17.22 8.69 3.63
N MET A 136 -16.57 9.85 3.71
CA MET A 136 -15.27 9.98 4.40
C MET A 136 -15.38 9.64 5.90
N GLN A 137 -16.42 10.13 6.58
CA GLN A 137 -16.67 9.79 7.99
C GLN A 137 -16.92 8.29 8.17
N LYS A 138 -17.76 7.71 7.31
CA LYS A 138 -18.08 6.27 7.30
C LYS A 138 -16.83 5.41 7.08
N HIS A 139 -15.94 5.82 6.18
CA HIS A 139 -14.65 5.14 5.98
C HIS A 139 -13.83 5.11 7.28
N LEU A 140 -13.72 6.24 7.98
CA LEU A 140 -13.00 6.29 9.25
C LEU A 140 -13.65 5.41 10.33
N ILE A 141 -14.98 5.40 10.42
CA ILE A 141 -15.71 4.53 11.35
C ILE A 141 -15.39 3.05 11.07
N GLN A 142 -15.38 2.63 9.80
CA GLN A 142 -15.03 1.27 9.38
C GLN A 142 -13.56 0.91 9.73
N LYS A 143 -12.68 1.91 9.79
CA LYS A 143 -11.28 1.76 10.22
C LYS A 143 -11.09 1.77 11.74
N GLY A 144 -12.18 1.81 12.51
CA GLY A 144 -12.15 1.69 13.97
C GLY A 144 -12.28 3.03 14.71
N TYR A 145 -12.40 4.16 14.01
CA TYR A 145 -12.60 5.48 14.63
C TYR A 145 -14.09 5.75 14.96
N THR A 146 -14.75 4.78 15.61
CA THR A 146 -16.20 4.76 15.81
C THR A 146 -16.74 5.95 16.61
N GLY A 147 -15.95 6.51 17.54
CA GLY A 147 -16.31 7.70 18.31
C GLY A 147 -16.63 8.94 17.47
N LEU A 148 -16.12 9.03 16.24
CA LEU A 148 -16.41 10.14 15.33
C LEU A 148 -17.89 10.21 14.92
N SER A 149 -18.64 9.10 15.01
CA SER A 149 -20.08 9.05 14.73
C SER A 149 -20.92 9.94 15.65
N MET A 150 -20.41 10.28 16.84
CA MET A 150 -21.15 11.04 17.85
C MET A 150 -21.12 12.55 17.60
N TYR A 151 -20.32 13.01 16.63
CA TYR A 151 -20.05 14.42 16.41
C TYR A 151 -20.49 14.87 15.01
N SER A 152 -21.34 15.89 14.94
CA SER A 152 -21.66 16.56 13.68
C SER A 152 -20.44 17.25 13.07
N ALA A 153 -19.57 17.82 13.90
CA ALA A 153 -18.29 18.41 13.52
C ALA A 153 -17.11 17.41 13.68
N TRP A 154 -17.29 16.16 13.24
CA TRP A 154 -16.32 15.07 13.42
C TRP A 154 -14.90 15.42 12.95
N GLN A 155 -14.78 16.24 11.90
CA GLN A 155 -13.48 16.65 11.38
C GLN A 155 -12.64 17.38 12.44
N GLN A 156 -13.24 18.11 13.37
CA GLN A 156 -12.52 18.82 14.44
C GLN A 156 -12.06 17.89 15.58
N GLN A 157 -12.59 16.67 15.64
CA GLN A 157 -12.33 15.70 16.71
C GLN A 157 -11.29 14.64 16.31
N MET A 158 -10.77 14.71 15.09
CA MET A 158 -9.79 13.74 14.61
C MET A 158 -8.42 13.94 15.26
N ASN A 159 -7.79 12.83 15.64
CA ASN A 159 -6.38 12.79 16.00
C ASN A 159 -5.50 12.60 14.74
N ASP A 160 -4.18 12.69 14.91
CA ASP A 160 -3.21 12.58 13.80
C ASP A 160 -3.35 11.26 13.02
N LYS A 161 -3.62 10.14 13.69
CA LYS A 161 -3.79 8.84 13.03
C LYS A 161 -5.03 8.82 12.12
N ALA A 162 -6.15 9.36 12.60
CA ALA A 162 -7.38 9.47 11.81
C ALA A 162 -7.20 10.44 10.63
N ILE A 163 -6.49 11.55 10.83
CA ILE A 163 -6.13 12.49 9.77
C ILE A 163 -5.30 11.78 8.69
N GLU A 164 -4.29 11.01 9.07
CA GLU A 164 -3.47 10.25 8.12
C GLU A 164 -4.28 9.18 7.37
N THR A 165 -5.18 8.46 8.05
CA THR A 165 -6.08 7.48 7.41
C THR A 165 -7.01 8.17 6.40
N LEU A 166 -7.56 9.34 6.75
CA LEU A 166 -8.41 10.12 5.86
C LEU A 166 -7.66 10.59 4.62
N ARG A 167 -6.43 11.07 4.78
CA ARG A 167 -5.57 11.56 3.69
C ARG A 167 -5.19 10.45 2.72
N GLU A 168 -4.86 9.28 3.23
CA GLU A 168 -4.58 8.08 2.42
C GLU A 168 -5.82 7.66 1.61
N TYR A 169 -6.99 7.65 2.25
CA TYR A 169 -8.26 7.38 1.57
C TYR A 169 -8.54 8.41 0.47
N TYR A 170 -8.42 9.71 0.78
CA TYR A 170 -8.65 10.79 -0.18
C TYR A 170 -7.71 10.70 -1.39
N HIS A 171 -6.41 10.45 -1.15
CA HIS A 171 -5.42 10.26 -2.20
C HIS A 171 -5.79 9.08 -3.11
N SER A 172 -6.22 7.95 -2.54
CA SER A 172 -6.65 6.78 -3.30
C SER A 172 -7.84 7.07 -4.23
N LYS A 173 -8.83 7.85 -3.75
CA LYS A 173 -9.98 8.25 -4.55
C LYS A 173 -9.62 9.28 -5.62
N LEU A 174 -8.79 10.26 -5.27
CA LEU A 174 -8.29 11.23 -6.22
C LEU A 174 -7.47 10.58 -7.34
N LYS A 175 -6.64 9.58 -7.01
CA LYS A 175 -5.86 8.81 -7.99
C LYS A 175 -6.76 8.06 -8.98
N GLN A 176 -7.83 7.43 -8.49
CA GLN A 176 -8.84 6.78 -9.35
C GLN A 176 -9.56 7.79 -10.24
N LEU A 177 -9.83 8.99 -9.72
CA LEU A 177 -10.47 10.07 -10.46
C LEU A 177 -9.50 10.81 -11.41
N TRP A 178 -8.20 10.57 -11.30
CA TRP A 178 -7.17 11.33 -12.00
C TRP A 178 -7.28 11.23 -13.53
N PRO A 179 -7.46 10.04 -14.15
CA PRO A 179 -7.64 9.93 -15.59
C PRO A 179 -8.81 10.76 -16.10
N PHE A 180 -9.93 10.72 -15.39
CA PHE A 180 -11.10 11.54 -15.71
C PHE A 180 -10.77 13.04 -15.65
N LEU A 181 -10.10 13.49 -14.60
CA LEU A 181 -9.72 14.91 -14.41
C LEU A 181 -8.73 15.41 -15.47
N LEU A 182 -7.87 14.54 -16.00
CA LEU A 182 -6.93 14.87 -17.08
C LEU A 182 -7.64 15.18 -18.41
N GLU A 183 -8.81 14.58 -18.63
CA GLU A 183 -9.62 14.77 -19.84
C GLU A 183 -10.52 16.02 -19.79
N GLN A 184 -10.64 16.67 -18.62
CA GLN A 184 -11.56 17.80 -18.45
C GLN A 184 -10.90 19.11 -18.87
N GLU A 185 -11.60 19.89 -19.71
CA GLU A 185 -11.16 21.26 -20.06
C GLU A 185 -11.44 22.27 -18.93
N ASN A 186 -12.51 22.05 -18.18
CA ASN A 186 -13.01 22.98 -17.15
C ASN A 186 -12.42 22.70 -15.76
N VAL A 187 -11.09 22.69 -15.65
CA VAL A 187 -10.38 22.51 -14.37
C VAL A 187 -9.75 23.82 -13.91
N TYR A 188 -10.00 24.16 -12.65
CA TYR A 188 -9.60 25.41 -12.05
C TYR A 188 -9.01 25.22 -10.65
N MET A 189 -8.28 26.24 -10.18
CA MET A 189 -7.81 26.35 -8.81
C MET A 189 -8.25 27.64 -8.15
N LEU A 190 -8.42 27.59 -6.83
CA LEU A 190 -8.40 28.77 -5.97
C LEU A 190 -7.09 28.76 -5.18
N PRO A 191 -6.17 29.72 -5.43
CA PRO A 191 -4.88 29.77 -4.74
C PRO A 191 -5.02 29.94 -3.21
N VAL A 192 -3.95 29.59 -2.50
CA VAL A 192 -3.84 29.77 -1.04
C VAL A 192 -4.17 31.23 -0.65
N GLU A 193 -4.88 31.40 0.46
CA GLU A 193 -5.29 32.71 1.01
C GLU A 193 -6.18 33.58 0.12
N LYS A 194 -6.74 33.03 -0.98
CA LYS A 194 -7.70 33.76 -1.83
C LYS A 194 -9.14 33.42 -1.49
N THR A 195 -9.99 34.44 -1.47
CA THR A 195 -11.45 34.25 -1.36
C THR A 195 -12.02 33.78 -2.69
N PHE A 196 -13.09 32.98 -2.64
CA PHE A 196 -13.74 32.52 -3.86
C PHE A 196 -14.43 33.70 -4.56
N SER A 197 -13.89 34.08 -5.70
CA SER A 197 -14.48 35.03 -6.64
C SER A 197 -13.98 34.71 -8.04
N ILE A 198 -14.73 35.08 -9.07
CA ILE A 198 -14.35 34.84 -10.48
C ILE A 198 -12.94 35.40 -10.78
N LYS A 199 -12.56 36.53 -10.16
CA LYS A 199 -11.24 37.15 -10.35
C LYS A 199 -10.08 36.35 -9.75
N ASN A 200 -10.37 35.54 -8.73
CA ASN A 200 -9.36 34.78 -7.99
C ASN A 200 -9.25 33.32 -8.45
N VAL A 201 -10.25 32.82 -9.18
CA VAL A 201 -10.23 31.48 -9.77
C VAL A 201 -9.30 31.51 -10.99
N GLN A 202 -8.37 30.56 -11.04
CA GLN A 202 -7.37 30.44 -12.11
C GLN A 202 -7.53 29.10 -12.82
N THR A 203 -7.19 29.05 -14.10
CA THR A 203 -7.11 27.78 -14.83
C THR A 203 -6.01 26.91 -14.24
N LEU A 204 -6.26 25.60 -14.14
CA LEU A 204 -5.33 24.65 -13.58
C LEU A 204 -4.92 23.64 -14.64
N GLN A 205 -3.61 23.42 -14.79
CA GLN A 205 -3.07 22.44 -15.72
C GLN A 205 -2.51 21.26 -14.97
N TRP A 206 -2.89 20.06 -15.42
CA TRP A 206 -2.38 18.81 -14.88
C TRP A 206 -1.22 18.27 -15.69
N GLY A 207 -0.29 17.65 -14.97
CA GLY A 207 0.65 16.71 -15.55
C GLY A 207 0.01 15.33 -15.66
N ALA A 208 0.13 14.71 -16.83
CA ALA A 208 -0.43 13.38 -17.09
C ALA A 208 0.37 12.26 -16.40
N THR A 209 1.66 12.48 -16.17
CA THR A 209 2.56 11.48 -15.56
C THR A 209 2.63 11.64 -14.05
N HIS A 210 2.79 10.54 -13.32
CA HIS A 210 3.14 10.60 -11.91
C HIS A 210 4.64 10.79 -11.72
N PRO A 211 5.10 11.68 -10.82
CA PRO A 211 6.52 11.84 -10.53
C PRO A 211 7.12 10.57 -9.94
N SER A 212 8.27 10.13 -10.44
CA SER A 212 9.02 9.04 -9.84
C SER A 212 10.07 9.57 -8.86
N LEU A 213 10.39 8.77 -7.85
CA LEU A 213 11.39 9.10 -6.83
C LEU A 213 12.64 8.23 -7.03
N SER A 214 13.80 8.84 -6.82
CA SER A 214 15.08 8.16 -6.77
C SER A 214 15.99 8.86 -5.76
N PHE A 215 17.09 8.21 -5.39
CA PHE A 215 18.03 8.75 -4.44
C PHE A 215 19.44 8.74 -4.98
N LYS A 216 20.23 9.71 -4.54
CA LYS A 216 21.68 9.73 -4.74
C LYS A 216 22.39 9.81 -3.40
N VAL A 217 23.29 8.87 -3.14
CA VAL A 217 24.07 8.79 -1.91
C VAL A 217 25.52 9.13 -2.24
N ILE A 218 25.97 10.28 -1.75
CA ILE A 218 27.34 10.79 -1.96
C ILE A 218 28.07 10.92 -0.64
N ARG A 219 29.38 10.72 -0.68
CA ARG A 219 30.26 10.83 0.49
C ARG A 219 31.25 11.98 0.28
N ASP A 220 31.42 12.79 1.32
CA ASP A 220 32.57 13.68 1.47
C ASP A 220 33.42 13.28 2.68
N GLU A 221 34.43 14.08 3.05
CA GLU A 221 35.32 13.79 4.19
C GLU A 221 34.59 13.66 5.53
N LYS A 222 33.46 14.35 5.71
CA LYS A 222 32.76 14.47 6.99
C LYS A 222 31.38 13.84 6.98
N PHE A 223 30.68 13.89 5.84
CA PHE A 223 29.28 13.51 5.73
C PHE A 223 29.00 12.53 4.60
N ILE A 224 28.00 11.70 4.84
CA ILE A 224 27.26 10.97 3.82
C ILE A 224 25.95 11.73 3.61
N THR A 225 25.72 12.16 2.38
CA THR A 225 24.52 12.88 2.00
C THR A 225 23.63 11.97 1.15
N VAL A 226 22.42 11.72 1.64
CA VAL A 226 21.35 11.04 0.88
C VAL A 226 20.48 12.14 0.28
N GLN A 227 20.47 12.28 -1.04
CA GLN A 227 19.69 13.28 -1.77
C GLN A 227 18.45 12.63 -2.38
N LEU A 228 17.31 13.30 -2.26
CA LEU A 228 16.07 12.92 -2.94
C LEU A 228 15.98 13.61 -4.31
N ILE A 229 15.66 12.82 -5.32
CA ILE A 229 15.53 13.25 -6.72
C ILE A 229 14.15 12.86 -7.23
N PHE A 230 13.42 13.82 -7.81
CA PHE A 230 12.20 13.57 -8.58
C PHE A 230 12.54 13.47 -10.04
N THR A 231 11.85 12.61 -10.76
CA THR A 231 11.85 12.65 -12.23
C THR A 231 10.42 12.85 -12.73
N ILE A 232 10.24 13.87 -13.57
CA ILE A 232 8.97 14.24 -14.20
C ILE A 232 9.25 14.41 -15.69
N GLU A 233 8.51 13.73 -16.56
CA GLU A 233 8.68 13.85 -18.03
C GLU A 233 10.14 13.69 -18.49
N ASN A 234 10.91 12.79 -17.85
CA ASN A 234 12.35 12.52 -18.05
C ASN A 234 13.33 13.63 -17.60
N GLU A 235 12.84 14.68 -16.95
CA GLU A 235 13.68 15.68 -16.31
C GLU A 235 13.81 15.38 -14.81
N SER A 236 15.05 15.39 -14.31
CA SER A 236 15.35 15.10 -12.91
C SER A 236 15.64 16.37 -12.12
N PHE A 237 15.07 16.46 -10.92
CA PHE A 237 15.13 17.63 -10.04
C PHE A 237 15.43 17.22 -8.60
N SER A 238 16.26 17.99 -7.89
CA SER A 238 16.32 17.90 -6.42
C SER A 238 15.25 18.80 -5.80
N VAL A 239 14.66 18.39 -4.66
CA VAL A 239 13.71 19.21 -3.87
C VAL A 239 14.26 20.61 -3.61
N ALA A 240 15.57 20.73 -3.36
CA ALA A 240 16.22 21.99 -3.01
C ALA A 240 16.27 22.99 -4.18
N THR A 241 16.20 22.51 -5.42
CA THR A 241 16.40 23.32 -6.63
C THR A 241 15.13 23.58 -7.43
N THR A 242 14.02 22.87 -7.18
CA THR A 242 12.78 22.95 -7.98
C THR A 242 11.69 22.02 -7.38
N PRO A 243 10.40 22.19 -7.69
CA PRO A 243 9.52 23.37 -7.67
C PRO A 243 8.51 23.22 -6.50
N GLY A 244 7.52 24.11 -6.36
CA GLY A 244 6.65 24.14 -5.17
C GLY A 244 5.97 22.79 -4.86
N ILE A 245 6.13 22.29 -3.63
CA ILE A 245 5.39 21.10 -3.15
C ILE A 245 4.03 21.57 -2.63
N SER A 246 2.96 21.06 -3.23
CA SER A 246 1.59 21.30 -2.78
C SER A 246 0.98 20.00 -2.27
N TYR A 247 1.44 19.58 -1.09
CA TYR A 247 0.99 18.39 -0.36
C TYR A 247 0.89 17.10 -1.18
N LEU A 248 -0.20 16.85 -1.92
CA LEU A 248 -0.36 15.68 -2.81
C LEU A 248 0.31 15.86 -4.18
N PHE A 249 0.73 17.08 -4.51
CA PHE A 249 1.21 17.45 -5.83
C PHE A 249 2.64 17.97 -5.80
N ILE A 250 3.37 17.64 -6.86
CA ILE A 250 4.58 18.38 -7.25
C ILE A 250 4.18 19.35 -8.35
N ILE A 251 4.51 20.62 -8.20
CA ILE A 251 4.29 21.62 -9.24
C ILE A 251 5.55 21.62 -10.11
N SER A 252 5.47 21.63 -11.44
CA SER A 252 6.60 21.87 -12.35
C SER A 252 6.10 22.48 -13.66
N ASN A 253 6.84 23.45 -14.23
CA ASN A 253 6.45 24.14 -15.47
C ASN A 253 4.97 24.61 -15.48
N ASN A 254 4.51 25.16 -14.34
CA ASN A 254 3.12 25.61 -14.11
C ASN A 254 2.04 24.52 -14.24
N LYS A 255 2.43 23.24 -14.20
CA LYS A 255 1.53 22.09 -14.11
C LYS A 255 1.63 21.43 -12.75
N TYR A 256 0.54 20.78 -12.33
CA TYR A 256 0.47 20.02 -11.08
C TYR A 256 0.48 18.52 -11.39
N TYR A 257 1.42 17.80 -10.79
CA TYR A 257 1.61 16.37 -10.96
C TYR A 257 1.21 15.65 -9.67
N LEU A 258 0.21 14.77 -9.74
CA LEU A 258 -0.21 13.97 -8.59
C LEU A 258 0.86 12.94 -8.25
N LEU A 259 1.21 12.82 -6.97
CA LEU A 259 2.11 11.77 -6.48
C LEU A 259 1.49 10.38 -6.67
N GLU A 260 2.29 9.41 -7.10
CA GLU A 260 1.84 8.03 -7.34
C GLU A 260 1.31 7.35 -6.07
N ASN A 261 1.98 7.57 -4.94
CA ASN A 261 1.69 6.92 -3.66
C ASN A 261 1.56 7.94 -2.54
N TYR A 262 0.57 7.74 -1.65
CA TYR A 262 0.42 8.57 -0.45
C TYR A 262 1.67 8.52 0.45
N ALA A 263 2.36 7.37 0.52
CA ALA A 263 3.59 7.21 1.28
C ALA A 263 4.71 8.20 0.86
N HIS A 264 4.72 8.63 -0.41
CA HIS A 264 5.71 9.60 -0.90
C HIS A 264 5.58 10.95 -0.18
N ILE A 265 4.40 11.32 0.32
CA ILE A 265 4.20 12.60 1.02
C ILE A 265 4.99 12.65 2.34
N LYS A 266 5.00 11.55 3.09
CA LYS A 266 5.78 11.46 4.33
C LYS A 266 7.27 11.49 4.04
N LEU A 267 7.70 10.79 2.99
CA LEU A 267 9.07 10.81 2.51
C LEU A 267 9.50 12.23 2.12
N LEU A 268 8.67 12.95 1.36
CA LEU A 268 8.89 14.35 1.00
C LEU A 268 9.09 15.25 2.23
N GLN A 269 8.26 15.08 3.26
CA GLN A 269 8.38 15.85 4.50
C GLN A 269 9.70 15.57 5.24
N GLN A 270 10.19 14.32 5.22
CA GLN A 270 11.48 13.97 5.80
C GLN A 270 12.65 14.61 5.04
N PHE A 271 12.50 14.82 3.73
CA PHE A 271 13.49 15.45 2.85
C PHE A 271 13.09 16.89 2.50
N GLU A 272 12.59 17.67 3.47
CA GLU A 272 12.16 19.06 3.25
C GLU A 272 13.24 19.93 2.58
N TYR A 273 14.51 19.69 2.93
CA TYR A 273 15.68 20.37 2.34
C TYR A 273 16.28 19.62 1.13
N GLY A 274 15.60 18.59 0.63
CA GLY A 274 16.05 17.74 -0.48
C GLY A 274 17.12 16.73 -0.15
N MET A 275 17.66 16.75 1.06
CA MET A 275 18.72 15.83 1.46
C MET A 275 18.73 15.59 2.97
N LEU A 276 19.28 14.45 3.35
CA LEU A 276 19.69 14.13 4.71
C LEU A 276 21.21 14.00 4.76
N LYS A 277 21.83 14.57 5.78
CA LYS A 277 23.28 14.48 6.01
C LYS A 277 23.57 13.75 7.30
N PHE A 278 24.51 12.81 7.22
CA PHE A 278 24.89 11.97 8.34
C PHE A 278 26.42 11.93 8.49
N PRO A 279 26.98 11.89 9.71
CA PRO A 279 28.43 11.79 9.88
C PRO A 279 29.00 10.49 9.30
N VAL A 280 30.13 10.56 8.61
CA VAL A 280 30.83 9.39 8.04
C VAL A 280 31.20 8.36 9.11
N ALA A 281 31.40 8.78 10.37
CA ALA A 281 31.64 7.88 11.50
C ALA A 281 30.54 6.81 11.69
N HIS A 282 29.32 7.08 11.21
CA HIS A 282 28.18 6.17 11.28
C HIS A 282 27.85 5.49 9.94
N GLN A 283 28.80 5.46 8.98
CA GLN A 283 28.58 4.94 7.63
C GLN A 283 27.84 3.61 7.62
N PHE A 284 28.24 2.68 8.48
CA PHE A 284 27.61 1.37 8.59
C PHE A 284 26.12 1.46 8.90
N ASP A 285 25.74 2.16 9.96
CA ASP A 285 24.34 2.32 10.37
C ASP A 285 23.52 3.04 9.29
N ILE A 286 24.11 4.03 8.61
CA ILE A 286 23.45 4.77 7.54
C ILE A 286 23.15 3.85 6.35
N MET A 287 24.13 3.06 5.90
CA MET A 287 23.94 2.13 4.79
C MET A 287 22.88 1.09 5.14
N ARG A 288 22.96 0.48 6.34
CA ARG A 288 22.04 -0.59 6.76
C ARG A 288 20.63 -0.10 7.05
N LYS A 289 20.46 1.01 7.78
CA LYS A 289 19.15 1.46 8.28
C LYS A 289 18.46 2.50 7.41
N VAL A 290 19.19 3.12 6.47
CA VAL A 290 18.64 4.16 5.59
C VAL A 290 18.77 3.75 4.13
N VAL A 291 19.99 3.53 3.64
CA VAL A 291 20.22 3.35 2.19
C VAL A 291 19.64 2.03 1.68
N LEU A 292 19.87 0.92 2.37
CA LEU A 292 19.34 -0.40 1.97
C LEU A 292 17.80 -0.44 1.93
N PRO A 293 17.07 0.00 2.99
CA PRO A 293 15.61 0.09 2.92
C PRO A 293 15.11 0.96 1.76
N LEU A 294 15.81 2.05 1.44
CA LEU A 294 15.48 2.87 0.26
C LEU A 294 15.72 2.10 -1.04
N GLN A 295 16.84 1.39 -1.17
CA GLN A 295 17.19 0.62 -2.37
C GLN A 295 16.21 -0.53 -2.67
N GLN A 296 15.55 -1.07 -1.65
CA GLN A 296 14.50 -2.09 -1.84
C GLN A 296 13.23 -1.52 -2.50
N GLN A 297 12.97 -0.22 -2.38
CA GLN A 297 11.74 0.42 -2.85
C GLN A 297 11.96 1.39 -4.01
N TYR A 298 13.16 1.95 -4.14
CA TYR A 298 13.48 3.03 -5.06
C TYR A 298 14.83 2.79 -5.74
N PRO A 299 15.03 3.32 -6.96
CA PRO A 299 16.36 3.43 -7.54
C PRO A 299 17.27 4.30 -6.65
N VAL A 300 18.47 3.78 -6.35
CA VAL A 300 19.48 4.49 -5.55
C VAL A 300 20.82 4.44 -6.27
N ASP A 301 21.37 5.61 -6.59
CA ASP A 301 22.73 5.81 -7.07
C ASP A 301 23.66 5.96 -5.86
N ILE A 302 24.57 5.01 -5.64
CA ILE A 302 25.48 4.99 -4.50
C ILE A 302 26.90 5.29 -4.99
N ASP A 303 27.52 6.30 -4.40
CA ASP A 303 28.91 6.67 -4.68
C ASP A 303 29.86 5.49 -4.41
N ALA A 304 30.71 5.18 -5.40
CA ALA A 304 31.69 4.11 -5.34
C ALA A 304 32.64 4.23 -4.12
N GLN A 305 32.88 5.44 -3.61
CA GLN A 305 33.69 5.67 -2.41
C GLN A 305 33.09 5.06 -1.13
N LEU A 306 31.80 4.72 -1.12
CA LEU A 306 31.15 4.06 0.02
C LEU A 306 31.52 2.57 0.12
N LYS A 307 32.14 1.97 -0.92
CA LYS A 307 32.62 0.58 -0.95
C LYS A 307 31.66 -0.41 -0.28
N PHE A 308 30.38 -0.29 -0.59
CA PHE A 308 29.33 -1.10 0.02
C PHE A 308 28.93 -2.22 -0.93
N GLU A 309 29.00 -3.46 -0.45
CA GLU A 309 28.54 -4.64 -1.19
C GLU A 309 27.51 -5.41 -0.36
N SER A 310 26.37 -5.75 -0.96
CA SER A 310 25.45 -6.78 -0.45
C SER A 310 25.67 -8.04 -1.26
N ARG A 311 25.80 -9.19 -0.57
CA ARG A 311 26.03 -10.49 -1.19
C ARG A 311 24.93 -11.46 -0.78
N LYS A 312 24.54 -12.32 -1.71
CA LYS A 312 23.70 -13.48 -1.43
C LYS A 312 24.59 -14.70 -1.34
N ALA A 313 24.48 -15.44 -0.25
CA ALA A 313 25.17 -16.71 -0.05
C ALA A 313 24.13 -17.80 0.22
N GLU A 314 24.45 -19.03 -0.18
CA GLU A 314 23.60 -20.19 0.12
C GLU A 314 23.66 -20.49 1.63
N ALA A 315 22.49 -20.68 2.24
CA ALA A 315 22.39 -21.12 3.63
C ALA A 315 22.68 -22.62 3.73
N VAL A 316 23.72 -23.00 4.48
CA VAL A 316 23.99 -24.40 4.81
C VAL A 316 23.51 -24.68 6.24
N PRO A 317 22.37 -25.39 6.42
CA PRO A 317 21.82 -25.64 7.74
C PRO A 317 22.63 -26.70 8.50
N GLN A 318 22.84 -26.46 9.80
CA GLN A 318 23.44 -27.40 10.74
C GLN A 318 22.76 -27.32 12.11
N VAL A 319 23.00 -28.31 12.97
CA VAL A 319 22.49 -28.30 14.35
C VAL A 319 23.68 -28.35 15.30
N MET A 320 23.81 -27.33 16.14
CA MET A 320 24.69 -27.41 17.30
C MET A 320 23.96 -28.12 18.43
N VAL A 321 24.58 -29.18 18.94
CA VAL A 321 24.08 -29.94 20.08
C VAL A 321 24.96 -29.63 21.27
N SER A 322 24.35 -29.17 22.38
CA SER A 322 25.07 -28.85 23.61
C SER A 322 24.31 -29.30 24.84
N GLU A 323 25.03 -29.71 25.87
CA GLU A 323 24.43 -29.98 27.18
C GLU A 323 24.41 -28.70 28.02
N TYR A 324 23.28 -28.43 28.68
CA TYR A 324 23.11 -27.30 29.59
C TYR A 324 22.81 -27.79 31.00
N MET A 325 23.65 -27.38 31.94
CA MET A 325 23.59 -27.75 33.37
C MET A 325 23.52 -29.27 33.63
N ASN A 326 24.05 -30.10 32.73
CA ASN A 326 23.94 -31.58 32.76
C ASN A 326 22.48 -32.09 32.91
N GLN A 327 21.50 -31.24 32.63
CA GLN A 327 20.07 -31.53 32.80
C GLN A 327 19.33 -31.44 31.47
N TYR A 328 19.85 -30.68 30.52
CA TYR A 328 19.18 -30.43 29.25
C TYR A 328 20.10 -30.71 28.07
N LEU A 329 19.57 -31.38 27.06
CA LEU A 329 20.17 -31.44 25.73
C LEU A 329 19.54 -30.34 24.87
N MET A 330 20.34 -29.37 24.44
CA MET A 330 19.92 -28.27 23.57
C MET A 330 20.29 -28.57 22.11
N LEU A 331 19.33 -28.34 21.22
CA LEU A 331 19.48 -28.40 19.77
C LEU A 331 19.28 -26.99 19.22
N MET A 332 20.37 -26.36 18.81
CA MET A 332 20.38 -25.00 18.32
C MET A 332 20.58 -25.03 16.79
N PRO A 333 19.54 -24.71 16.00
CA PRO A 333 19.71 -24.56 14.57
C PRO A 333 20.68 -23.43 14.25
N GLN A 334 21.64 -23.73 13.39
CA GLN A 334 22.68 -22.83 12.92
C GLN A 334 22.74 -22.86 11.40
N PHE A 335 23.25 -21.78 10.81
CA PHE A 335 23.36 -21.63 9.37
C PHE A 335 24.72 -21.07 9.03
N VAL A 336 25.39 -21.72 8.09
CA VAL A 336 26.67 -21.27 7.55
C VAL A 336 26.42 -20.54 6.24
N TYR A 337 26.92 -19.32 6.15
CA TYR A 337 26.90 -18.48 4.95
C TYR A 337 28.31 -17.98 4.66
N ASP A 338 28.87 -18.32 3.50
CA ASP A 338 30.26 -17.97 3.12
C ASP A 338 31.30 -18.23 4.23
N GLY A 339 31.13 -19.32 4.98
CA GLY A 339 32.02 -19.71 6.09
C GLY A 339 31.74 -19.03 7.42
N HIS A 340 30.72 -18.16 7.50
CA HIS A 340 30.26 -17.54 8.75
C HIS A 340 29.04 -18.27 9.31
N THR A 341 29.15 -18.75 10.55
CA THR A 341 28.06 -19.44 11.25
C THR A 341 27.23 -18.44 12.07
N VAL A 342 25.91 -18.50 11.92
CA VAL A 342 24.95 -17.74 12.74
C VAL A 342 23.88 -18.65 13.32
N ASP A 343 23.37 -18.30 14.49
CA ASP A 343 22.23 -18.97 15.11
C ASP A 343 20.91 -18.54 14.43
N TYR A 344 19.87 -19.37 14.56
CA TYR A 344 18.52 -18.99 14.14
C TYR A 344 18.00 -17.80 14.94
N ASP A 345 17.63 -16.72 14.27
CA ASP A 345 17.05 -15.51 14.87
C ASP A 345 16.16 -14.77 13.84
N GLU A 346 15.85 -13.50 14.07
CA GLU A 346 15.08 -12.65 13.14
C GLU A 346 15.96 -11.65 12.36
N GLU A 347 17.28 -11.64 12.57
CA GLU A 347 18.18 -10.73 11.86
C GLU A 347 18.22 -11.13 10.37
N PRO A 348 18.06 -10.18 9.43
CA PRO A 348 17.96 -10.48 8.01
C PRO A 348 19.33 -10.58 7.31
N ASP A 349 20.40 -10.15 7.98
CA ASP A 349 21.73 -10.02 7.39
C ASP A 349 22.85 -10.40 8.37
N ILE A 350 23.97 -10.88 7.81
CA ILE A 350 25.24 -11.05 8.54
C ILE A 350 26.16 -9.90 8.18
N THR A 351 26.64 -9.19 9.19
CA THR A 351 27.55 -8.07 9.02
C THR A 351 29.00 -8.52 9.10
N ILE A 352 29.76 -8.30 8.03
CA ILE A 352 31.20 -8.54 8.00
C ILE A 352 31.94 -7.21 7.81
N LYS A 353 32.88 -6.91 8.72
CA LYS A 353 33.77 -5.73 8.65
C LYS A 353 35.19 -6.21 8.38
N ASN A 354 35.81 -5.66 7.33
CA ASN A 354 37.19 -5.92 6.94
C ASN A 354 37.97 -4.60 6.84
N ASP A 355 39.29 -4.68 6.65
CA ASP A 355 40.15 -3.51 6.52
C ASP A 355 39.79 -2.61 5.30
N ASP A 356 39.15 -3.19 4.27
CA ASP A 356 38.76 -2.49 3.04
C ASP A 356 37.33 -1.90 3.06
N GLY A 357 36.53 -2.19 4.10
CA GLY A 357 35.14 -1.75 4.19
C GLY A 357 34.24 -2.73 4.95
N PHE A 358 32.97 -2.78 4.58
CA PHE A 358 32.03 -3.76 5.13
C PHE A 358 31.11 -4.27 4.02
N TYR A 359 30.70 -5.52 4.16
CA TYR A 359 29.68 -6.11 3.32
C TYR A 359 28.64 -6.81 4.17
N LEU A 360 27.45 -6.98 3.59
CA LEU A 360 26.34 -7.69 4.21
C LEU A 360 26.11 -8.98 3.45
N ILE A 361 25.88 -10.07 4.17
CA ILE A 361 25.40 -11.32 3.60
C ILE A 361 23.91 -11.42 3.91
N GLU A 362 23.06 -11.38 2.88
CA GLU A 362 21.62 -11.56 3.02
C GLU A 362 21.31 -13.00 3.44
N ARG A 363 20.54 -13.16 4.52
CA ARG A 363 20.15 -14.46 5.05
C ARG A 363 18.89 -14.96 4.35
N ASP A 364 18.88 -16.25 4.00
CA ASP A 364 17.71 -16.91 3.43
C ASP A 364 16.76 -17.36 4.56
N LYS A 365 15.94 -16.41 5.05
CA LYS A 365 15.02 -16.64 6.17
C LYS A 365 13.98 -17.74 5.88
N GLU A 366 13.66 -17.98 4.62
CA GLU A 366 12.72 -19.03 4.24
C GLU A 366 13.35 -20.42 4.40
N VAL A 367 14.60 -20.59 3.97
CA VAL A 367 15.36 -21.83 4.22
C VAL A 367 15.60 -22.03 5.71
N GLU A 368 15.97 -20.97 6.43
CA GLU A 368 16.19 -21.02 7.87
C GLU A 368 14.94 -21.49 8.62
N LYS A 369 13.79 -20.86 8.33
CA LYS A 369 12.51 -21.19 8.95
C LYS A 369 12.07 -22.62 8.63
N LYS A 370 12.21 -23.07 7.38
CA LYS A 370 11.89 -24.45 7.00
C LYS A 370 12.73 -25.46 7.76
N PHE A 371 14.03 -25.19 7.94
CA PHE A 371 14.91 -26.07 8.71
C PHE A 371 14.55 -26.08 10.20
N TYR A 372 14.33 -24.90 10.79
CA TYR A 372 13.86 -24.77 12.17
C TYR A 372 12.54 -25.52 12.42
N GLU A 373 11.58 -25.42 11.50
CA GLU A 373 10.31 -26.15 11.56
C GLU A 373 10.52 -27.66 11.38
N ARG A 374 11.46 -28.09 10.54
CA ARG A 374 11.82 -29.52 10.38
C ARG A 374 12.32 -30.13 11.69
N LEU A 375 13.15 -29.40 12.45
CA LEU A 375 13.65 -29.87 13.75
C LEU A 375 12.50 -30.13 14.74
N ARG A 376 11.40 -29.37 14.66
CA ARG A 376 10.22 -29.55 15.52
C ARG A 376 9.65 -30.97 15.47
N TYR A 377 9.73 -31.62 14.32
CA TYR A 377 9.20 -32.97 14.13
C TYR A 377 10.10 -34.08 14.67
N LEU A 378 11.31 -33.76 15.14
CA LEU A 378 12.25 -34.75 15.66
C LEU A 378 11.87 -35.29 17.04
N HIS A 379 11.09 -34.55 17.85
CA HIS A 379 10.65 -35.02 19.15
C HIS A 379 9.31 -34.42 19.61
N PRO A 380 8.40 -35.18 20.23
CA PRO A 380 7.08 -34.67 20.66
C PRO A 380 7.12 -33.47 21.61
N SER A 381 8.17 -33.32 22.43
CA SER A 381 8.31 -32.17 23.33
C SER A 381 8.59 -30.86 22.59
N PHE A 382 9.18 -30.90 21.40
CA PHE A 382 9.52 -29.72 20.60
C PHE A 382 8.28 -29.03 20.05
N SER A 383 7.21 -29.79 19.76
CA SER A 383 5.92 -29.24 19.32
C SER A 383 5.32 -28.23 20.30
N LYS A 384 5.73 -28.25 21.57
CA LYS A 384 5.26 -27.31 22.61
C LYS A 384 6.19 -26.10 22.79
N GLN A 385 7.35 -26.06 22.13
CA GLN A 385 8.37 -25.02 22.25
C GLN A 385 8.29 -24.07 21.05
N LEU A 386 7.34 -23.12 21.07
CA LEU A 386 6.98 -22.32 19.90
C LEU A 386 7.71 -20.97 19.78
N GLN A 387 8.26 -20.44 20.88
CA GLN A 387 8.80 -19.08 20.95
C GLN A 387 10.33 -19.04 21.12
N ASN A 388 11.00 -20.19 21.04
CA ASN A 388 12.43 -20.28 21.26
C ASN A 388 13.15 -20.39 19.92
N SER A 389 14.34 -19.78 19.82
CA SER A 389 15.26 -19.97 18.69
C SER A 389 15.92 -21.36 18.67
N PHE A 390 15.73 -22.16 19.71
CA PHE A 390 16.29 -23.49 19.89
C PHE A 390 15.28 -24.46 20.50
N TYR A 391 15.59 -25.75 20.45
CA TYR A 391 14.83 -26.82 21.09
C TYR A 391 15.63 -27.44 22.24
N TYR A 392 14.96 -27.97 23.26
CA TYR A 392 15.63 -28.67 24.36
C TYR A 392 14.88 -29.92 24.85
N LEU A 393 15.64 -30.90 25.34
CA LEU A 393 15.15 -32.12 25.99
C LEU A 393 15.68 -32.17 27.43
N LEU A 394 14.86 -32.66 28.36
CA LEU A 394 15.33 -33.01 29.68
C LEU A 394 16.07 -34.35 29.61
N LEU A 395 17.30 -34.40 30.11
CA LEU A 395 18.06 -35.62 30.28
C LEU A 395 17.51 -36.35 31.52
N LEU A 396 16.97 -37.54 31.33
CA LEU A 396 16.66 -38.43 32.44
C LEU A 396 17.99 -39.05 32.89
N MET A 397 18.48 -38.63 34.06
CA MET A 397 19.57 -39.32 34.76
C MET A 397 19.07 -40.61 35.41
#